data_AF-A0A1F3Q809-F1
#
_entry.id   AF-A0A1F3Q809-F1
#
_cell.length_a   1.000
_cell.length_b   1.000
_cell.length_c   1.000
_cell.angle_alpha   90.00
_cell.angle_beta   90.00
_cell.angle_gamma   90.00
#
_symmetry.space_group_name_H-M   'P 1'
#
loop_
_entity.id
_entity.type
_entity.pdbx_description
1 polymer ?
#
loop_
_entity_poly.entity_id
_entity_poly.type
_entity_poly.pdbx_seq_one_letter_code
_entity_poly.pdbx_strand_id
1 'polypeptide(L)'
;MNKIITSAVKQSLKAYHPKLNEATPFKEFIKKEFYGNKMIAYCNDDKVEYISQVYTPPKNALVLIGPEGDFTTTEIKTALENQFVPISLGKSRLRTETAGFYACAVINSLNFGL
;
A
#
# COMPACT_ATOMS: atom_id res chain seq x y z
N MET A 1 -9.40 -10.93 13.79
CA MET A 1 -8.49 -9.80 13.49
C MET A 1 -8.79 -8.54 14.30
N ASN A 2 -10.03 -8.06 14.40
CA ASN A 2 -10.36 -6.85 15.19
C ASN A 2 -9.84 -6.86 16.64
N LYS A 3 -9.88 -8.01 17.34
CA LYS A 3 -9.29 -8.14 18.68
C LYS A 3 -7.78 -7.87 18.71
N ILE A 4 -7.04 -8.32 17.69
CA ILE A 4 -5.59 -8.12 17.58
C ILE A 4 -5.28 -6.63 17.37
N ILE A 5 -6.03 -5.97 16.46
CA ILE A 5 -5.91 -4.52 16.22
C ILE A 5 -6.16 -3.75 17.52
N THR A 6 -7.25 -4.06 18.23
CA THR A 6 -7.58 -3.40 19.50
C THR A 6 -6.48 -3.59 20.55
N SER A 7 -5.91 -4.79 20.68
CA SER A 7 -4.80 -5.03 21.61
C SER A 7 -3.54 -4.22 21.23
N ALA A 8 -3.20 -4.17 19.94
CA ALA A 8 -2.04 -3.41 19.45
C ALA A 8 -2.19 -1.90 19.64
N VAL A 9 -3.39 -1.35 19.39
CA VAL A 9 -3.70 0.07 19.61
C VAL A 9 -3.55 0.43 21.10
N LYS A 10 -4.10 -0.41 21.99
CA LYS A 10 -3.97 -0.21 23.45
C LYS A 10 -2.52 -0.26 23.91
N GLN A 11 -1.74 -1.24 23.43
CA GLN A 11 -0.34 -1.39 23.81
C GLN A 11 0.55 -0.24 23.29
N SER A 12 0.24 0.28 22.10
CA SER A 12 0.99 1.37 21.47
C SER A 12 0.54 2.78 21.91
N LEU A 13 -0.45 2.88 22.81
CA LEU A 13 -1.02 4.14 23.30
C LEU A 13 -1.50 5.07 22.15
N LYS A 14 -1.94 4.48 21.04
CA LYS A 14 -2.46 5.22 19.87
C LYS A 14 -3.96 5.50 20.07
N ALA A 15 -4.40 6.72 19.73
CA ALA A 15 -5.82 7.09 19.73
C ALA A 15 -6.56 6.64 18.46
N TYR A 16 -5.84 6.29 17.39
CA TYR A 16 -6.41 5.85 16.12
C TYR A 16 -6.57 4.32 16.08
N HIS A 17 -7.76 3.85 15.75
CA HIS A 17 -8.04 2.44 15.53
C HIS A 17 -8.12 2.16 14.02
N PRO A 18 -7.15 1.43 13.44
CA PRO A 18 -7.17 1.10 12.02
C PRO A 18 -8.42 0.32 11.63
N LYS A 19 -9.10 0.78 10.58
CA LYS A 19 -10.27 0.10 10.03
C LYS A 19 -9.86 -1.13 9.22
N LEU A 20 -10.28 -2.31 9.67
CA LEU A 20 -10.27 -3.53 8.84
C LEU A 20 -11.50 -3.53 7.94
N ASN A 21 -11.31 -3.46 6.63
CA ASN A 21 -12.39 -3.56 5.66
C ASN A 21 -12.68 -5.02 5.30
N GLU A 22 -13.92 -5.30 4.91
CA GLU A 22 -14.32 -6.61 4.38
C GLU A 22 -13.57 -6.93 3.07
N ALA A 23 -13.38 -8.22 2.81
CA ALA A 23 -12.78 -8.69 1.57
C ALA A 23 -13.57 -8.14 0.36
N THR A 24 -12.87 -7.47 -0.56
CA THR A 24 -13.47 -6.84 -1.74
C THR A 24 -12.77 -7.37 -2.99
N PRO A 25 -13.49 -7.74 -4.06
CA PRO A 25 -12.88 -8.10 -5.33
C PRO A 25 -11.97 -6.97 -5.87
N PHE A 26 -10.77 -7.32 -6.34
CA PHE A 26 -9.78 -6.35 -6.82
C PHE A 26 -10.36 -5.37 -7.85
N LYS A 27 -11.08 -5.90 -8.86
CA LYS A 27 -11.69 -5.12 -9.95
C LYS A 27 -12.71 -4.08 -9.47
N GLU A 28 -13.37 -4.33 -8.34
CA GLU A 28 -14.30 -3.39 -7.73
C GLU A 28 -13.54 -2.38 -6.87
N PHE A 29 -12.51 -2.83 -6.15
CA PHE A 29 -11.73 -1.98 -5.26
C PHE A 29 -11.00 -0.85 -6.01
N ILE A 30 -10.33 -1.17 -7.12
CA ILE A 30 -9.50 -0.19 -7.85
C ILE A 30 -10.30 0.97 -8.46
N LYS A 31 -11.60 0.77 -8.70
CA LYS A 31 -12.54 1.76 -9.24
C LYS A 31 -13.09 2.72 -8.19
N LYS A 32 -12.90 2.43 -6.90
CA LYS A 32 -13.38 3.31 -5.82
C LYS A 32 -12.64 4.63 -5.88
N GLU A 33 -13.37 5.71 -5.65
CA GLU A 33 -12.76 7.05 -5.54
C GLU A 33 -11.81 7.09 -4.36
N PHE A 34 -10.66 7.72 -4.57
CA PHE A 34 -9.66 7.93 -3.54
C PHE A 34 -8.94 9.26 -3.80
N TYR A 35 -8.99 10.15 -2.82
CA TYR A 35 -8.34 11.46 -2.89
C TYR A 35 -6.96 11.36 -2.23
N GLY A 36 -5.90 11.21 -3.05
CA GLY A 36 -4.52 11.06 -2.60
C GLY A 36 -3.64 10.33 -3.62
N ASN A 37 -2.45 9.90 -3.20
CA ASN A 37 -1.55 9.12 -4.05
C ASN A 37 -2.04 7.65 -4.10
N LYS A 38 -2.32 7.15 -5.30
CA LYS A 38 -2.64 5.74 -5.57
C LYS A 38 -1.39 5.04 -6.10
N MET A 39 -0.94 3.99 -5.43
CA MET A 39 0.30 3.28 -5.75
C MET A 39 0.06 1.77 -5.81
N ILE A 40 0.76 1.09 -6.71
CA ILE A 40 0.74 -0.38 -6.82
C ILE A 40 2.17 -0.91 -6.76
N ALA A 41 2.45 -1.74 -5.75
CA ALA A 41 3.73 -2.42 -5.61
C ALA A 41 3.66 -3.75 -6.35
N TYR A 42 4.51 -3.92 -7.36
CA TYR A 42 4.72 -5.19 -8.05
C TYR A 42 6.19 -5.32 -8.46
N CYS A 43 6.66 -6.54 -8.60
CA CYS A 43 8.04 -6.81 -9.02
C CYS A 43 8.14 -6.71 -10.55
N ASN A 44 8.69 -5.61 -11.06
CA ASN A 44 9.11 -5.55 -12.46
C ASN A 44 10.42 -4.78 -12.60
N ASP A 45 11.24 -5.18 -13.57
CA ASP A 45 12.58 -4.63 -13.79
C ASP A 45 12.55 -3.27 -14.54
N ASP A 46 11.43 -2.95 -15.18
CA ASP A 46 11.28 -1.73 -15.97
C ASP A 46 10.74 -0.57 -15.13
N LYS A 47 11.65 0.34 -14.77
CA LYS A 47 11.39 1.72 -14.30
C LYS A 47 10.26 1.85 -13.27
N VAL A 48 10.47 1.29 -12.09
CA VAL A 48 9.62 1.55 -10.93
C VAL A 48 10.23 2.64 -10.06
N GLU A 49 9.43 3.64 -9.72
CA GLU A 49 9.80 4.70 -8.79
C GLU A 49 9.69 4.20 -7.34
N TYR A 50 10.48 4.77 -6.43
CA TYR A 50 10.31 4.50 -5.00
C TYR A 50 9.12 5.29 -4.45
N ILE A 51 8.55 4.83 -3.32
CA ILE A 51 7.47 5.54 -2.62
C ILE A 51 7.84 7.02 -2.38
N SER A 52 9.10 7.32 -2.03
CA SER A 52 9.57 8.68 -1.77
C SER A 52 9.55 9.61 -2.99
N GLN A 53 9.51 9.07 -4.20
CA GLN A 53 9.47 9.84 -5.45
C GLN A 53 8.02 10.09 -5.89
N VAL A 54 7.11 9.16 -5.58
CA VAL A 54 5.70 9.21 -6.00
C VAL A 54 4.80 9.87 -4.95
N TYR A 55 5.07 9.61 -3.68
CA TYR A 55 4.23 10.06 -2.58
C TYR A 55 4.42 11.56 -2.31
N THR A 56 3.32 12.27 -2.08
CA THR A 56 3.36 13.68 -1.69
C THR A 56 2.88 13.83 -0.25
N PRO A 57 3.78 13.91 0.74
CA PRO A 57 3.40 14.20 2.12
C PRO A 57 2.69 15.57 2.25
N PRO A 58 1.71 15.73 3.15
CA PRO A 58 1.07 14.72 4.01
C PRO A 58 -0.26 14.21 3.43
N LYS A 59 -0.33 13.92 2.12
CA LYS A 59 -1.58 13.46 1.48
C LYS A 59 -1.94 12.03 1.90
N ASN A 60 -3.20 11.64 1.68
CA ASN A 60 -3.59 10.24 1.83
C ASN A 60 -2.82 9.37 0.82
N ALA A 61 -2.49 8.15 1.23
CA ALA A 61 -1.84 7.16 0.38
C ALA A 61 -2.65 5.87 0.35
N LEU A 62 -2.82 5.30 -0.84
CA LEU A 62 -3.37 3.98 -1.07
C LEU A 62 -2.30 3.14 -1.77
N VAL A 63 -1.83 2.08 -1.11
CA VAL A 63 -0.81 1.18 -1.66
C VAL A 63 -1.42 -0.21 -1.84
N LEU A 64 -1.40 -0.72 -3.07
CA LEU A 64 -1.78 -2.09 -3.38
C LEU A 64 -0.56 -3.00 -3.23
N ILE A 65 -0.69 -4.06 -2.45
CA ILE A 65 0.32 -5.11 -2.27
C ILE A 65 -0.26 -6.40 -2.84
N GLY A 66 0.50 -7.03 -3.74
CA GLY A 66 0.08 -8.27 -4.40
C GLY A 66 0.12 -9.48 -3.47
N PRO A 67 -0.56 -10.59 -3.85
CA PRO A 67 -0.42 -11.88 -3.18
C PRO A 67 0.97 -12.51 -3.48
N GLU A 68 1.21 -13.72 -2.98
CA GLU A 68 2.50 -14.42 -3.13
C GLU A 68 2.94 -14.63 -4.60
N GLY A 69 1.96 -14.73 -5.51
CA GLY A 69 2.15 -14.84 -6.96
C GLY A 69 2.20 -13.51 -7.71
N ASP A 70 2.20 -12.38 -6.98
CA ASP A 70 2.09 -11.01 -7.49
C ASP A 70 0.78 -10.74 -8.26
N PHE A 71 0.59 -9.49 -8.69
CA PHE A 71 -0.49 -9.12 -9.59
C PHE A 71 -0.25 -9.67 -10.99
N THR A 72 -1.32 -10.12 -11.64
CA THR A 72 -1.26 -10.46 -13.06
C THR A 72 -1.03 -9.21 -13.91
N THR A 73 -0.50 -9.39 -15.11
CA THR A 73 -0.31 -8.29 -16.08
C THR A 73 -1.62 -7.54 -16.38
N THR A 74 -2.75 -8.26 -16.41
CA THR A 74 -4.09 -7.66 -16.58
C THR A 74 -4.48 -6.80 -15.38
N GLU A 75 -4.20 -7.25 -14.15
CA GLU A 75 -4.50 -6.47 -12.94
C GLU A 75 -3.65 -5.21 -12.85
N ILE A 76 -2.36 -5.30 -13.17
CA ILE A 76 -1.45 -4.14 -13.25
C ILE A 76 -1.99 -3.15 -14.27
N LYS A 77 -2.26 -3.59 -15.50
CA LYS A 77 -2.81 -2.72 -16.56
C LYS A 77 -4.09 -2.01 -16.10
N THR A 78 -5.01 -2.75 -15.49
CA THR A 78 -6.27 -2.16 -15.01
C THR A 78 -6.04 -1.15 -13.88
N ALA A 79 -5.06 -1.40 -13.00
CA ALA A 79 -4.69 -0.44 -11.96
C ALA A 79 -4.10 0.85 -12.55
N LEU A 80 -3.20 0.74 -13.54
CA LEU A 80 -2.62 1.91 -14.23
C LEU A 80 -3.70 2.74 -14.93
N GLU A 81 -4.67 2.10 -15.60
CA GLU A 81 -5.85 2.77 -16.18
C GLU A 81 -6.70 3.49 -15.12
N ASN A 82 -6.68 3.01 -13.87
CA ASN A 82 -7.32 3.63 -12.72
C ASN A 82 -6.38 4.55 -11.91
N GLN A 83 -5.37 5.12 -12.56
CA GLN A 83 -4.45 6.14 -12.03
C GLN A 83 -3.58 5.65 -10.85
N PHE A 84 -3.36 4.35 -10.72
CA PHE A 84 -2.32 3.85 -9.82
C PHE A 84 -0.94 4.05 -10.45
N VAL A 85 0.02 4.51 -9.66
CA VAL A 85 1.41 4.67 -10.06
C VAL A 85 2.21 3.41 -9.64
N PRO A 86 2.98 2.80 -10.55
CA PRO A 86 3.80 1.63 -10.25
C PRO A 86 4.94 2.02 -9.30
N ILE A 87 5.16 1.25 -8.23
CA ILE A 87 6.26 1.50 -7.28
C ILE A 87 7.09 0.26 -6.97
N SER A 88 8.36 0.48 -6.65
CA SER A 88 9.26 -0.54 -6.08
C SER A 88 9.35 -0.38 -4.56
N LEU A 89 9.40 -1.51 -3.86
CA LEU A 89 9.70 -1.56 -2.42
C LEU A 89 11.19 -1.88 -2.15
N GLY A 90 12.03 -1.84 -3.18
CA GLY A 90 13.45 -2.16 -3.10
C GLY A 90 13.86 -3.33 -3.98
N LYS A 91 15.14 -3.72 -3.87
CA LYS A 91 15.75 -4.80 -4.67
C LYS A 91 15.44 -6.21 -4.14
N SER A 92 15.00 -6.31 -2.89
CA SER A 92 14.72 -7.57 -2.25
C SER A 92 13.28 -7.99 -2.50
N ARG A 93 13.07 -9.29 -2.73
CA ARG A 93 11.73 -9.88 -2.75
C ARG A 93 11.16 -9.91 -1.32
N LEU A 94 10.13 -9.11 -1.08
CA LEU A 94 9.44 -9.06 0.21
C LEU A 94 8.25 -10.03 0.21
N ARG A 95 7.97 -10.67 1.35
CA ARG A 95 6.70 -11.39 1.56
C ARG A 95 5.56 -10.38 1.69
N THR A 96 4.33 -10.80 1.37
CA THR A 96 3.12 -9.94 1.36
C THR A 96 2.98 -9.09 2.62
N GLU A 97 3.13 -9.69 3.81
CA GLU A 97 2.98 -8.99 5.08
C GLU A 97 4.13 -8.00 5.33
N THR A 98 5.35 -8.37 4.93
CA THR A 98 6.54 -7.52 5.06
C THR A 98 6.45 -6.32 4.12
N ALA A 99 5.95 -6.51 2.90
CA ALA A 99 5.72 -5.46 1.93
C ALA A 99 4.69 -4.44 2.45
N GLY A 100 3.57 -4.91 3.01
CA GLY A 100 2.56 -4.04 3.63
C GLY A 100 3.11 -3.24 4.80
N PHE A 101 3.87 -3.89 5.70
CA PHE A 101 4.51 -3.20 6.82
C PHE A 101 5.55 -2.15 6.35
N TYR A 102 6.41 -2.51 5.39
CA TYR A 102 7.43 -1.63 4.84
C TYR A 102 6.82 -0.37 4.21
N ALA A 103 5.77 -0.53 3.38
CA ALA A 103 5.08 0.61 2.78
C ALA A 103 4.51 1.56 3.85
N CYS A 104 3.87 1.03 4.89
CA CYS A 104 3.37 1.82 6.02
C CYS A 104 4.51 2.57 6.74
N ALA A 105 5.65 1.91 6.98
CA ALA A 105 6.78 2.52 7.66
C ALA A 105 7.41 3.67 6.84
N VAL A 106 7.58 3.48 5.53
CA VAL A 106 8.12 4.51 4.62
C VAL A 106 7.18 5.72 4.57
N ILE A 107 5.88 5.51 4.39
CA ILE A 107 4.89 6.61 4.37
C ILE A 107 4.90 7.36 5.71
N ASN A 108 4.94 6.64 6.84
CA ASN A 108 5.01 7.27 8.15
C ASN A 108 6.29 8.11 8.33
N SER A 109 7.44 7.59 7.88
CA SER A 109 8.72 8.32 7.91
C SER A 109 8.67 9.59 7.05
N LEU A 110 8.11 9.52 5.84
CA LEU A 110 7.98 10.68 4.96
C LEU A 110 7.01 11.75 5.51
N ASN A 111 6.01 11.36 6.30
CA ASN A 111 5.04 12.29 6.88
C ASN A 111 5.54 13.00 8.13
N PHE A 112 6.26 12.30 9.00
CA PHE A 112 6.58 12.80 10.33
C PHE A 112 8.08 13.01 10.56
N GLY A 113 8.92 12.59 9.63
CA GLY A 113 10.36 12.45 9.85
C GLY A 113 10.66 11.36 10.88
N LEU A 114 11.84 10.78 10.77
CA LEU A 114 12.55 10.28 11.94
C LEU A 114 13.57 11.34 12.36
#